data_AF-A0AAD4K1N7-F1
#
_entry.id   AF-A0AAD4K1N7-F1
#
_cell.length_a   1.000
_cell.length_b   1.000
_cell.length_c   1.000
_cell.angle_alpha   90.00
_cell.angle_beta   90.00
_cell.angle_gamma   90.00
#
_symmetry.space_group_name_H-M   'P 1'
#
loop_
_entity.id
_entity.type
_entity.pdbx_description
1 polymer ?
#
loop_
_entity_poly.entity_id
_entity_poly.type
_entity_poly.pdbx_seq_one_letter_code
_entity_poly.pdbx_strand_id
1 'polypeptide(L)'
;TPAKCPVSKCDAIVFPSNMMMHMLDKHSYEVGNTNSEIFDRKPIVFHIDPTRLEYGDNRCVATLAYGGSSDRPESQPGCCYLTLPNAALINYQRTYDNFLPIMLMVCRSNWFAHLQNKQLEQQLSSLSGNKAGIYVFWMVAPKTTRKLYYTLTIHDRYYHNSRSVIRAVRDFTCSQNPSDFMVNEDNYLLLRDSEILELMSRPSSTAWGKQKRGIPVEIIVYENPMAPKNETQRPDEGREVLTKMPHTKAQLQRTVKGKLSLNKRPLSKT
;
A
#
# COMPACT_ATOMS: atom_id res chain seq x y z
N THR A 1 -14.33 15.70 -11.01
CA THR A 1 -15.72 15.26 -11.28
C THR A 1 -16.23 14.51 -10.07
N PRO A 2 -17.49 14.68 -9.65
CA PRO A 2 -18.06 13.83 -8.60
C PRO A 2 -18.14 12.37 -9.07
N ALA A 3 -18.06 11.42 -8.13
CA ALA A 3 -18.19 9.99 -8.39
C ALA A 3 -18.81 9.26 -7.19
N LYS A 4 -19.22 7.99 -7.38
CA LYS A 4 -19.74 7.16 -6.29
C LYS A 4 -18.66 6.95 -5.23
N CYS A 5 -19.03 6.92 -3.94
CA CYS A 5 -18.16 6.49 -2.87
C CYS A 5 -17.55 5.10 -3.20
N PRO A 6 -16.25 4.88 -2.96
CA PRO A 6 -15.60 3.60 -3.28
C PRO A 6 -16.02 2.43 -2.39
N VAL A 7 -16.75 2.69 -1.29
CA VAL A 7 -17.25 1.67 -0.36
C VAL A 7 -18.58 1.11 -0.87
N SER A 8 -18.69 -0.22 -1.05
CA SER A 8 -19.80 -0.87 -1.78
C SER A 8 -21.20 -0.55 -1.25
N LYS A 9 -21.37 -0.45 0.07
CA LYS A 9 -22.68 -0.20 0.73
C LYS A 9 -22.97 1.29 0.93
N CYS A 10 -22.22 2.17 0.27
CA CYS A 10 -22.41 3.61 0.30
C CYS A 10 -22.84 4.12 -1.07
N ASP A 11 -24.08 4.61 -1.18
CA ASP A 11 -24.62 5.15 -2.42
C ASP A 11 -24.39 6.65 -2.60
N ALA A 12 -23.57 7.26 -1.73
CA ALA A 12 -23.25 8.67 -1.83
C ALA A 12 -22.46 8.97 -3.12
N ILE A 13 -22.83 10.06 -3.79
CA ILE A 13 -22.02 10.69 -4.83
C ILE A 13 -21.21 11.80 -4.16
N VAL A 14 -19.89 11.73 -4.28
CA VAL A 14 -18.96 12.56 -3.51
C VAL A 14 -18.09 13.38 -4.46
N PHE A 15 -17.99 14.68 -4.20
CA PHE A 15 -17.02 15.55 -4.88
C PHE A 15 -15.61 15.28 -4.34
N PRO A 16 -14.55 15.37 -5.16
CA PRO A 16 -13.18 15.16 -4.73
C PRO A 16 -12.80 15.97 -3.47
N SER A 17 -13.19 17.24 -3.42
CA SER A 17 -12.98 18.15 -2.28
C SER A 17 -13.76 17.77 -1.02
N ASN A 18 -14.83 17.00 -1.14
CA ASN A 18 -15.68 16.60 -0.01
C ASN A 18 -15.36 15.18 0.46
N MET A 19 -14.40 14.50 -0.19
CA MET A 19 -14.07 13.11 0.11
C MET A 19 -13.58 12.94 1.56
N MET A 20 -12.72 13.83 2.05
CA MET A 20 -12.22 13.75 3.43
C MET A 20 -13.36 13.82 4.44
N MET A 21 -14.23 14.83 4.31
CA MET A 21 -15.40 14.98 5.19
C MET A 21 -16.31 13.75 5.11
N HIS A 22 -16.60 13.27 3.90
CA HIS A 22 -17.45 12.10 3.71
C HIS A 22 -16.88 10.86 4.43
N MET A 23 -15.58 10.57 4.25
CA MET A 23 -14.95 9.43 4.89
C MET A 23 -14.90 9.57 6.41
N LEU A 24 -14.59 10.76 6.92
CA LEU A 24 -14.56 11.04 8.35
C LEU A 24 -15.94 10.94 9.00
N ASP A 25 -17.01 11.35 8.32
CA ASP A 25 -18.36 11.36 8.91
C ASP A 25 -19.10 10.03 8.73
N LYS A 26 -18.92 9.35 7.59
CA LYS A 26 -19.69 8.15 7.24
C LYS A 26 -18.96 6.84 7.51
N HIS A 27 -17.63 6.84 7.40
CA HIS A 27 -16.84 5.61 7.40
C HIS A 27 -15.83 5.50 8.54
N SER A 28 -15.55 6.59 9.28
CA SER A 28 -14.54 6.57 10.34
C SER A 28 -14.86 5.62 11.49
N TYR A 29 -16.14 5.46 11.82
CA TYR A 29 -16.61 4.61 12.92
C TYR A 29 -16.95 3.18 12.47
N GLU A 30 -16.69 2.82 11.21
CA GLU A 30 -16.91 1.46 10.74
C GLU A 30 -15.96 0.48 11.42
N VAL A 31 -16.50 -0.67 11.85
CA VAL A 31 -15.72 -1.70 12.53
C VAL A 31 -14.65 -2.26 11.60
N GLY A 32 -13.39 -2.10 12.00
CA GLY A 32 -12.24 -2.58 11.24
C GLY A 32 -11.65 -1.55 10.26
N ASN A 33 -12.17 -0.32 10.22
CA ASN A 33 -11.53 0.79 9.54
C ASN A 33 -10.53 1.50 10.48
N THR A 34 -9.31 1.72 10.00
CA THR A 34 -8.28 2.50 10.70
C THR A 34 -8.22 3.91 10.14
N ASN A 35 -8.45 4.93 10.98
CA ASN A 35 -8.26 6.33 10.58
C ASN A 35 -6.95 6.85 11.15
N SER A 36 -6.08 7.40 10.31
CA SER A 36 -4.79 7.92 10.77
C SER A 36 -4.21 8.94 9.81
N GLU A 37 -3.29 9.75 10.30
CA GLU A 37 -2.43 10.57 9.45
C GLU A 37 -1.29 9.72 8.89
N ILE A 38 -0.89 10.01 7.66
CA ILE A 38 0.30 9.43 7.05
C ILE A 38 1.12 10.54 6.39
N PHE A 39 2.44 10.42 6.50
CA PHE A 39 3.37 11.40 5.95
C PHE A 39 4.31 10.72 4.96
N ASP A 40 4.90 11.53 4.08
CA ASP A 40 5.80 11.08 3.03
C ASP A 40 6.87 10.15 3.60
N ARG A 41 6.94 8.94 3.04
CA ARG A 41 7.90 7.88 3.39
C ARG A 41 7.88 7.41 4.85
N LYS A 42 6.88 7.80 5.65
CA LYS A 42 6.69 7.30 7.00
C LYS A 42 5.78 6.07 6.99
N PRO A 43 6.26 4.91 7.49
CA PRO A 43 5.44 3.71 7.56
C PRO A 43 4.35 3.85 8.62
N ILE A 44 3.16 3.34 8.31
CA ILE A 44 2.11 3.07 9.29
C ILE A 44 1.80 1.58 9.29
N VAL A 45 1.59 1.00 10.48
CA VAL A 45 1.26 -0.41 10.65
C VAL A 45 -0.05 -0.56 11.42
N PHE A 46 -0.98 -1.34 10.88
CA PHE A 46 -2.23 -1.72 11.54
C PHE A 46 -2.59 -3.17 11.22
N HIS A 47 -3.68 -3.68 11.79
CA HIS A 47 -4.08 -5.09 11.65
C HIS A 47 -5.44 -5.17 10.97
N ILE A 48 -5.58 -6.09 10.02
CA ILE A 48 -6.83 -6.34 9.30
C ILE A 48 -7.24 -7.80 9.51
N ASP A 49 -8.52 -8.06 9.75
CA ASP A 49 -9.09 -9.41 9.73
C ASP A 49 -9.81 -9.66 8.38
N PRO A 50 -9.10 -10.17 7.36
CA PRO A 50 -9.69 -10.40 6.04
C PRO A 50 -10.77 -11.49 6.03
N THR A 51 -10.82 -12.35 7.06
CA THR A 51 -11.78 -13.47 7.11
C THR A 51 -13.23 -13.04 7.24
N ARG A 52 -13.46 -11.76 7.59
CA ARG A 52 -14.80 -11.16 7.75
C ARG A 52 -15.30 -10.46 6.49
N LEU A 53 -14.53 -10.50 5.39
CA LEU A 53 -14.88 -9.83 4.15
C LEU A 53 -15.88 -10.66 3.35
N GLU A 54 -16.97 -10.00 2.97
CA GLU A 54 -17.98 -10.55 2.08
C GLU A 54 -17.48 -10.53 0.64
N TYR A 55 -17.94 -11.50 -0.15
CA TYR A 55 -17.59 -11.60 -1.55
C TYR A 55 -18.19 -10.42 -2.34
N GLY A 56 -17.38 -9.75 -3.16
CA GLY A 56 -17.79 -8.59 -3.97
C GLY A 56 -18.04 -7.30 -3.18
N ASP A 57 -17.81 -7.30 -1.86
CA ASP A 57 -18.00 -6.13 -1.00
C ASP A 57 -16.68 -5.36 -0.87
N ASN A 58 -16.58 -4.22 -1.56
CA ASN A 58 -15.45 -3.30 -1.42
C ASN A 58 -15.52 -2.61 -0.06
N ARG A 59 -14.55 -2.93 0.81
CA ARG A 59 -14.43 -2.35 2.15
C ARG A 59 -13.26 -1.40 2.24
N CYS A 60 -13.48 -0.26 2.88
CA CYS A 60 -12.41 0.62 3.34
C CYS A 60 -11.89 0.10 4.69
N VAL A 61 -10.64 -0.34 4.71
CA VAL A 61 -9.98 -0.88 5.92
C VAL A 61 -9.04 0.14 6.56
N ALA A 62 -8.64 1.18 5.82
CA ALA A 62 -8.01 2.35 6.39
C ALA A 62 -8.36 3.60 5.60
N THR A 63 -8.64 4.70 6.31
CA THR A 63 -8.71 6.05 5.76
C THR A 63 -7.51 6.83 6.27
N LEU A 64 -6.59 7.15 5.37
CA LEU A 64 -5.35 7.81 5.68
C LEU A 64 -5.41 9.28 5.22
N ALA A 65 -5.17 10.21 6.14
CA ALA A 65 -4.98 11.61 5.79
C ALA A 65 -3.51 11.82 5.43
N TYR A 66 -3.18 11.89 4.13
CA TYR A 66 -1.82 12.15 3.66
C TYR A 66 -1.47 13.64 3.77
N GLY A 67 -0.46 13.95 4.58
CA GLY A 67 -0.05 15.31 4.91
C GLY A 67 1.20 15.83 4.19
N GLY A 68 1.76 15.09 3.23
CA GLY A 68 3.06 15.42 2.64
C GLY A 68 4.21 15.17 3.62
N SER A 69 5.26 15.99 3.59
CA SER A 69 6.38 15.92 4.55
C SER A 69 5.97 16.49 5.90
N SER A 70 6.15 15.71 6.97
CA SER A 70 5.67 16.06 8.32
C SER A 70 6.25 17.34 8.92
N ASP A 71 7.43 17.74 8.46
CA ASP A 71 8.19 18.90 8.91
C ASP A 71 7.88 20.16 8.08
N ARG A 72 7.08 20.03 7.01
CA ARG A 72 6.86 21.09 6.03
C ARG A 72 5.37 21.23 5.70
N PRO A 73 4.60 22.06 6.43
CA PRO A 73 3.19 22.31 6.15
C PRO A 73 2.93 22.75 4.70
N GLU A 74 3.84 23.46 4.08
CA GLU A 74 3.78 23.89 2.68
C GLU A 74 3.80 22.71 1.68
N SER A 75 4.29 21.55 2.10
CA SER A 75 4.29 20.31 1.30
C SER A 75 2.94 19.58 1.33
N GLN A 76 1.99 20.03 2.17
CA GLN A 76 0.66 19.42 2.24
C GLN A 76 -0.02 19.42 0.86
N PRO A 77 -0.74 18.35 0.49
CA PRO A 77 -1.31 18.19 -0.85
C PRO A 77 -2.14 19.37 -1.38
N GLY A 78 -2.92 20.04 -0.52
CA GLY A 78 -3.69 21.23 -0.88
C GLY A 78 -2.83 22.49 -1.07
N CYS A 79 -1.72 22.60 -0.34
CA CYS A 79 -0.80 23.74 -0.40
C CYS A 79 0.16 23.66 -1.61
N CYS A 80 0.60 22.45 -1.97
CA CYS A 80 1.52 22.22 -3.08
C CYS A 80 0.80 21.92 -4.41
N TYR A 81 -0.51 22.19 -4.50
CA TYR A 81 -1.35 21.98 -5.68
C TYR A 81 -1.36 20.53 -6.19
N LEU A 82 -1.15 19.56 -5.29
CA LEU A 82 -1.28 18.15 -5.62
C LEU A 82 -2.75 17.76 -5.81
N THR A 83 -3.63 18.33 -4.99
CA THR A 83 -5.10 18.17 -5.05
C THR A 83 -5.77 19.50 -4.70
N LEU A 84 -7.07 19.61 -4.97
CA LEU A 84 -7.88 20.68 -4.39
C LEU A 84 -7.97 20.50 -2.86
N PRO A 85 -7.93 21.58 -2.07
CA PRO A 85 -8.19 21.53 -0.64
C PRO A 85 -9.56 20.92 -0.33
N ASN A 86 -9.66 20.30 0.84
CA ASN A 86 -10.92 19.75 1.32
C ASN A 86 -11.89 20.88 1.66
N ALA A 87 -13.17 20.64 1.37
CA ALA A 87 -14.26 21.56 1.63
C ALA A 87 -15.21 21.00 2.69
N ALA A 88 -15.93 21.90 3.36
CA ALA A 88 -16.98 21.57 4.32
C ALA A 88 -16.52 20.74 5.54
N LEU A 89 -15.24 20.78 5.90
CA LEU A 89 -14.74 20.25 7.18
C LEU A 89 -15.15 21.20 8.33
N ILE A 90 -15.65 20.61 9.42
CA ILE A 90 -16.16 21.37 10.59
C ILE A 90 -15.28 21.17 11.81
N ASN A 91 -15.19 22.21 12.65
CA ASN A 91 -14.51 22.16 13.96
C ASN A 91 -13.08 21.60 13.86
N TYR A 92 -12.79 20.55 14.65
CA TYR A 92 -11.48 19.89 14.74
C TYR A 92 -11.03 19.26 13.43
N GLN A 93 -11.94 18.98 12.49
CA GLN A 93 -11.59 18.36 11.22
C GLN A 93 -10.84 19.30 10.27
N ARG A 94 -10.86 20.62 10.53
CA ARG A 94 -10.15 21.63 9.70
C ARG A 94 -8.62 21.44 9.67
N THR A 95 -8.06 20.68 10.61
CA THR A 95 -6.66 20.26 10.54
C THR A 95 -6.34 19.48 9.25
N TYR A 96 -7.36 18.91 8.59
CA TYR A 96 -7.23 18.17 7.35
C TYR A 96 -7.55 19.00 6.10
N ASP A 97 -7.72 20.32 6.18
CA ASP A 97 -8.12 21.16 5.04
C ASP A 97 -7.19 20.98 3.82
N ASN A 98 -5.89 20.80 4.04
CA ASN A 98 -4.92 20.61 2.96
C ASN A 98 -4.38 19.17 2.85
N PHE A 99 -4.96 18.22 3.57
CA PHE A 99 -4.57 16.81 3.49
C PHE A 99 -5.26 16.12 2.32
N LEU A 100 -4.65 15.07 1.78
CA LEU A 100 -5.30 14.21 0.78
C LEU A 100 -5.87 12.96 1.47
N PRO A 101 -7.17 12.66 1.37
CA PRO A 101 -7.70 11.38 1.82
C PRO A 101 -7.23 10.26 0.88
N ILE A 102 -6.59 9.24 1.45
CA ILE A 102 -6.20 8.02 0.75
C ILE A 102 -6.82 6.83 1.47
N MET A 103 -7.62 6.04 0.77
CA MET A 103 -8.29 4.87 1.34
C MET A 103 -7.56 3.60 0.93
N LEU A 104 -7.22 2.74 1.90
CA LEU A 104 -6.89 1.34 1.61
C LEU A 104 -8.20 0.57 1.48
N MET A 105 -8.43 0.05 0.28
CA MET A 105 -9.57 -0.77 -0.05
C MET A 105 -9.17 -2.24 -0.08
N VAL A 106 -10.11 -3.10 0.30
CA VAL A 106 -10.01 -4.54 0.14
C VAL A 106 -11.32 -5.11 -0.37
N CYS A 107 -11.24 -6.09 -1.25
CA CYS A 107 -12.40 -6.85 -1.69
C CYS A 107 -12.03 -8.33 -1.80
N ARG A 108 -12.93 -9.19 -1.30
CA ARG A 108 -12.84 -10.62 -1.58
C ARG A 108 -13.52 -10.88 -2.93
N SER A 109 -12.72 -11.26 -3.92
CA SER A 109 -13.17 -11.53 -5.29
C SER A 109 -12.82 -12.96 -5.70
N ASN A 110 -12.97 -13.30 -6.98
CA ASN A 110 -12.54 -14.57 -7.55
C ASN A 110 -11.46 -14.37 -8.62
N TRP A 111 -10.75 -15.44 -8.96
CA TRP A 111 -9.74 -15.41 -10.01
C TRP A 111 -10.28 -15.08 -11.41
N PHE A 112 -11.58 -15.25 -11.62
CA PHE A 112 -12.23 -14.95 -12.90
C PHE A 112 -12.40 -13.45 -13.13
N ALA A 113 -12.22 -12.60 -12.12
CA ALA A 113 -12.18 -11.14 -12.26
C ALA A 113 -11.09 -10.66 -13.24
N HIS A 114 -10.05 -11.46 -13.47
CA HIS A 114 -9.01 -11.21 -14.48
C HIS A 114 -9.46 -11.49 -15.93
N LEU A 115 -10.62 -12.11 -16.13
CA LEU A 115 -11.08 -12.45 -17.48
C LEU A 115 -11.57 -11.19 -18.21
N GLN A 116 -11.10 -11.03 -19.44
CA GLN A 116 -11.61 -10.03 -20.37
C GLN A 116 -13.07 -10.32 -20.76
N ASN A 117 -13.41 -11.60 -20.93
CA ASN A 117 -14.76 -12.02 -21.29
C ASN A 117 -15.67 -12.05 -20.06
N LYS A 118 -16.52 -11.03 -19.93
CA LYS A 118 -17.46 -10.88 -18.79
C LYS A 118 -18.58 -11.90 -18.75
N GLN A 119 -18.98 -12.47 -19.88
CA GLN A 119 -19.95 -13.56 -19.90
C GLN A 119 -19.33 -14.84 -19.34
N LEU A 120 -18.09 -15.14 -19.73
CA LEU A 120 -17.35 -16.29 -19.22
C LEU A 120 -17.04 -16.14 -17.72
N GLU A 121 -16.67 -14.93 -17.29
CA GLU A 121 -16.50 -14.60 -15.87
C GLU A 121 -17.77 -14.93 -15.07
N GLN A 122 -18.93 -14.48 -15.52
CA GLN A 122 -20.20 -14.75 -14.84
C GLN A 122 -20.52 -16.24 -14.80
N GLN A 123 -20.33 -16.96 -15.91
CA GLN A 123 -20.54 -18.40 -15.99
C GLN A 123 -19.64 -19.16 -15.00
N LEU A 124 -18.33 -18.89 -15.00
CA LEU A 124 -17.38 -19.57 -14.12
C LEU A 124 -17.57 -19.20 -12.65
N SER A 125 -17.95 -17.95 -12.37
CA SER A 125 -18.31 -17.50 -11.02
C SER A 125 -19.53 -18.26 -10.50
N SER A 126 -20.55 -18.46 -11.34
CA SER A 126 -21.76 -19.21 -10.97
C SER A 126 -21.48 -20.70 -10.72
N LEU A 127 -20.57 -21.31 -11.50
CA LEU A 127 -20.19 -22.72 -11.40
C LEU A 127 -19.29 -23.01 -10.20
N SER A 128 -18.32 -22.13 -9.94
CA SER A 128 -17.31 -22.34 -8.91
C SER A 128 -17.72 -21.79 -7.54
N GLY A 129 -18.75 -20.94 -7.50
CA GLY A 129 -19.11 -20.16 -6.32
C GLY A 129 -17.91 -19.42 -5.76
N ASN A 130 -17.72 -19.50 -4.43
CA ASN A 130 -16.64 -18.82 -3.72
C ASN A 130 -15.34 -19.64 -3.59
N LYS A 131 -15.19 -20.76 -4.32
CA LYS A 131 -14.06 -21.71 -4.12
C LYS A 131 -12.73 -21.21 -4.68
N ALA A 132 -12.74 -20.26 -5.61
CA ALA A 132 -11.54 -19.63 -6.18
C ALA A 132 -11.31 -18.23 -5.58
N GLY A 133 -11.48 -18.12 -4.26
CA GLY A 133 -11.50 -16.86 -3.53
C GLY A 133 -10.12 -16.21 -3.43
N ILE A 134 -10.10 -14.91 -3.68
CA ILE A 134 -8.92 -14.06 -3.58
C ILE A 134 -9.24 -12.76 -2.87
N TYR A 135 -8.21 -12.13 -2.33
CA TYR A 135 -8.28 -10.83 -1.71
C TYR A 135 -7.47 -9.86 -2.52
N VAL A 136 -8.12 -8.78 -2.94
CA VAL A 136 -7.52 -7.72 -3.74
C VAL A 136 -7.43 -6.51 -2.83
N PHE A 137 -6.23 -5.98 -2.64
CA PHE A 137 -5.94 -4.79 -1.84
C PHE A 137 -5.43 -3.69 -2.76
N TRP A 138 -5.97 -2.49 -2.66
CA TRP A 138 -5.52 -1.34 -3.45
C TRP A 138 -5.72 -0.04 -2.70
N MET A 139 -4.99 1.00 -3.09
CA MET A 139 -5.20 2.34 -2.55
C MET A 139 -5.91 3.23 -3.56
N VAL A 140 -6.80 4.09 -3.06
CA VAL A 140 -7.61 5.00 -3.87
C VAL A 140 -7.64 6.38 -3.23
N ALA A 141 -7.63 7.43 -4.05
CA ALA A 141 -7.69 8.83 -3.61
C ALA A 141 -8.40 9.73 -4.64
N PRO A 142 -8.79 10.96 -4.27
CA PRO A 142 -9.05 12.04 -5.21
C PRO A 142 -7.96 12.15 -6.29
N LYS A 143 -8.37 12.46 -7.52
CA LYS A 143 -7.43 12.68 -8.63
C LYS A 143 -6.42 13.76 -8.27
N THR A 144 -5.14 13.41 -8.39
CA THR A 144 -4.03 14.31 -8.13
C THR A 144 -3.41 14.84 -9.43
N THR A 145 -2.72 15.98 -9.35
CA THR A 145 -1.96 16.56 -10.48
C THR A 145 -0.70 15.78 -10.80
N ARG A 146 -0.14 15.08 -9.82
CA ARG A 146 1.04 14.22 -9.92
C ARG A 146 0.74 12.85 -9.32
N LYS A 147 1.34 11.78 -9.84
CA LYS A 147 1.07 10.42 -9.34
C LYS A 147 1.58 10.26 -7.90
N LEU A 148 0.78 9.61 -7.08
CA LEU A 148 1.21 9.07 -5.79
C LEU A 148 1.41 7.57 -5.91
N TYR A 149 2.41 7.09 -5.19
CA TYR A 149 2.76 5.69 -5.10
C TYR A 149 2.70 5.24 -3.66
N TYR A 150 2.56 3.94 -3.48
CA TYR A 150 2.59 3.33 -2.18
C TYR A 150 3.36 2.03 -2.22
N THR A 151 4.04 1.74 -1.11
CA THR A 151 4.46 0.39 -0.75
C THR A 151 3.41 -0.18 0.19
N LEU A 152 2.82 -1.31 -0.18
CA LEU A 152 1.93 -2.08 0.68
C LEU A 152 2.60 -3.40 1.01
N THR A 153 2.84 -3.65 2.28
CA THR A 153 3.42 -4.90 2.76
C THR A 153 2.46 -5.56 3.74
N ILE A 154 2.11 -6.81 3.46
CA ILE A 154 1.31 -7.65 4.34
C ILE A 154 2.25 -8.69 4.94
N HIS A 155 2.36 -8.69 6.26
CA HIS A 155 3.20 -9.61 7.00
C HIS A 155 2.41 -10.80 7.52
N ASP A 156 3.08 -11.90 7.80
CA ASP A 156 2.53 -12.89 8.72
C ASP A 156 2.53 -12.32 10.16
N ARG A 157 1.87 -13.01 11.09
CA ARG A 157 1.76 -12.56 12.49
C ARG A 157 3.12 -12.38 13.19
N TYR A 158 4.19 -13.00 12.71
CA TYR A 158 5.51 -13.00 13.34
C TYR A 158 6.54 -12.17 12.55
N TYR A 159 6.12 -11.49 11.49
CA TYR A 159 6.99 -10.77 10.57
C TYR A 159 8.10 -11.63 9.94
N HIS A 160 7.90 -12.96 9.82
CA HIS A 160 8.86 -13.85 9.15
C HIS A 160 8.67 -13.84 7.63
N ASN A 161 7.42 -13.92 7.19
CA ASN A 161 7.05 -13.87 5.79
C ASN A 161 6.29 -12.58 5.49
N SER A 162 6.42 -12.11 4.26
CA SER A 162 5.66 -10.95 3.80
C SER A 162 5.38 -11.01 2.31
N ARG A 163 4.29 -10.37 1.91
CA ARG A 163 3.96 -10.05 0.52
C ARG A 163 3.97 -8.54 0.38
N SER A 164 4.79 -8.01 -0.53
CA SER A 164 4.96 -6.58 -0.73
C SER A 164 4.80 -6.20 -2.19
N VAL A 165 4.17 -5.06 -2.44
CA VAL A 165 4.09 -4.45 -3.78
C VAL A 165 4.35 -2.95 -3.69
N ILE A 166 4.85 -2.39 -4.80
CA ILE A 166 4.90 -0.95 -5.05
C ILE A 166 3.95 -0.64 -6.19
N ARG A 167 2.96 0.22 -5.97
CA ARG A 167 1.90 0.54 -6.93
C ARG A 167 1.54 2.01 -6.92
N ALA A 168 0.83 2.48 -7.95
CA ALA A 168 0.26 3.81 -7.96
C ALA A 168 -1.10 3.83 -7.26
N VAL A 169 -1.41 4.93 -6.58
CA VAL A 169 -2.74 5.18 -6.01
C VAL A 169 -3.74 5.39 -7.14
N ARG A 170 -4.88 4.69 -7.08
CA ARG A 170 -5.95 4.78 -8.08
C ARG A 170 -6.78 6.05 -7.90
N ASP A 171 -7.32 6.56 -9.01
CA ASP A 171 -8.31 7.64 -9.00
C ASP A 171 -9.67 7.08 -8.55
N PHE A 172 -10.28 7.69 -7.53
CA PHE A 172 -11.59 7.27 -7.02
C PHE A 172 -12.72 7.42 -8.03
N THR A 173 -12.55 8.25 -9.06
CA THR A 173 -13.55 8.44 -10.11
C THR A 173 -13.61 7.27 -11.09
N CYS A 174 -12.59 6.41 -11.13
CA CYS A 174 -12.59 5.17 -11.90
C CYS A 174 -13.39 4.07 -11.19
N SER A 175 -13.71 2.98 -11.91
CA SER A 175 -14.32 1.81 -11.27
C SER A 175 -13.39 1.25 -10.19
N GLN A 176 -13.98 0.97 -9.03
CA GLN A 176 -13.33 0.30 -7.91
C GLN A 176 -13.77 -1.17 -7.81
N ASN A 177 -14.57 -1.67 -8.75
CA ASN A 177 -14.91 -3.08 -8.82
C ASN A 177 -13.70 -3.87 -9.37
N PRO A 178 -13.15 -4.84 -8.63
CA PRO A 178 -12.03 -5.65 -9.10
C PRO A 178 -12.27 -6.29 -10.47
N SER A 179 -13.49 -6.74 -10.76
CA SER A 179 -13.86 -7.28 -12.08
C SER A 179 -13.65 -6.29 -13.21
N ASP A 180 -13.78 -4.98 -12.97
CA ASP A 180 -13.64 -3.98 -14.02
C ASP A 180 -12.18 -3.60 -14.27
N PHE A 181 -11.39 -3.46 -13.20
CA PHE A 181 -10.04 -2.88 -13.31
C PHE A 181 -8.91 -3.91 -13.38
N MET A 182 -9.07 -5.11 -12.81
CA MET A 182 -7.96 -6.07 -12.70
C MET A 182 -7.45 -6.57 -14.04
N VAL A 183 -8.27 -6.47 -15.08
CA VAL A 183 -7.95 -6.86 -16.46
C VAL A 183 -6.90 -5.92 -17.08
N ASN A 184 -6.95 -4.63 -16.75
CA ASN A 184 -6.21 -3.58 -17.46
C ASN A 184 -5.15 -2.89 -16.61
N GLU A 185 -5.16 -3.14 -15.30
CA GLU A 185 -4.31 -2.47 -14.34
C GLU A 185 -3.59 -3.48 -13.46
N ASP A 186 -2.48 -3.05 -12.86
CA ASP A 186 -1.71 -3.82 -11.88
C ASP A 186 -1.65 -3.12 -10.52
N ASN A 187 -2.36 -2.01 -10.32
CA ASN A 187 -2.38 -1.16 -9.12
C ASN A 187 -3.10 -1.80 -7.91
N TYR A 188 -2.74 -3.03 -7.57
CA TYR A 188 -3.24 -3.79 -6.44
C TYR A 188 -2.20 -4.82 -5.95
N LEU A 189 -2.38 -5.27 -4.72
CA LEU A 189 -1.79 -6.49 -4.17
C LEU A 189 -2.87 -7.56 -4.15
N LEU A 190 -2.52 -8.77 -4.57
CA LEU A 190 -3.43 -9.90 -4.59
C LEU A 190 -2.91 -11.00 -3.65
N LEU A 191 -3.82 -11.61 -2.88
CA LEU A 191 -3.57 -12.78 -2.04
C LEU A 191 -4.62 -13.85 -2.29
N ARG A 192 -4.20 -15.12 -2.34
CA ARG A 192 -5.13 -16.26 -2.39
C ARG A 192 -5.69 -16.56 -1.00
N ASP A 193 -6.85 -17.22 -0.95
CA ASP A 193 -7.42 -17.73 0.31
C ASP A 193 -6.38 -18.54 1.13
N SER A 194 -5.56 -19.38 0.49
CA SER A 194 -4.51 -20.16 1.15
C SER A 194 -3.42 -19.28 1.79
N GLU A 195 -3.01 -18.21 1.11
CA GLU A 195 -1.99 -17.28 1.62
C GLU A 195 -2.53 -16.49 2.81
N ILE A 196 -3.79 -16.08 2.78
CA ILE A 196 -4.43 -15.44 3.94
C ILE A 196 -4.45 -16.39 5.14
N LEU A 197 -4.78 -17.67 4.94
CA LEU A 197 -4.75 -18.66 6.01
C LEU A 197 -3.34 -18.84 6.58
N GLU A 198 -2.32 -18.93 5.73
CA GLU A 198 -0.91 -19.00 6.14
C GLU A 198 -0.49 -17.77 6.96
N LEU A 199 -0.78 -16.56 6.48
CA LEU A 199 -0.46 -15.30 7.17
C LEU A 199 -1.19 -15.17 8.53
N MET A 200 -2.39 -15.75 8.64
CA MET A 200 -3.20 -15.77 9.86
C MET A 200 -2.86 -16.91 10.83
N SER A 201 -2.08 -17.90 10.37
CA SER A 201 -1.81 -19.14 11.10
C SER A 201 -1.14 -18.90 12.45
N ARG A 202 -1.51 -19.72 13.44
CA ARG A 202 -0.84 -19.77 14.75
C ARG A 202 0.26 -20.83 14.68
N PRO A 203 1.45 -20.59 15.25
CA PRO A 203 2.36 -21.67 15.59
C PRO A 203 1.65 -22.56 16.60
N SER A 204 1.83 -23.85 16.46
CA SER A 204 1.23 -24.91 17.30
C SER A 204 1.61 -24.82 18.78
N SER A 205 2.59 -23.99 19.14
CA SER A 205 3.06 -23.83 20.52
C SER A 205 3.23 -22.36 20.86
N THR A 206 2.21 -21.73 21.45
CA THR A 206 2.34 -20.74 22.52
C THR A 206 0.95 -20.24 22.89
N ALA A 207 0.46 -20.67 24.05
CA ALA A 207 -0.36 -19.78 24.85
C ALA A 207 0.50 -18.55 25.11
N TRP A 208 -0.02 -17.34 24.90
CA TRP A 208 0.26 -16.11 25.65
C TRP A 208 -0.49 -14.93 25.01
N GLY A 209 -1.28 -14.24 25.85
CA GLY A 209 -1.81 -12.90 25.60
C GLY A 209 -3.05 -12.79 24.69
N LYS A 210 -3.89 -11.78 24.97
CA LYS A 210 -4.94 -11.28 24.06
C LYS A 210 -4.29 -10.71 22.79
N GLN A 211 -3.82 -11.56 21.89
CA GLN A 211 -3.25 -11.14 20.60
C GLN A 211 -4.31 -10.46 19.73
N LYS A 212 -3.94 -9.35 19.09
CA LYS A 212 -4.78 -8.65 18.11
C LYS A 212 -5.13 -9.62 16.98
N ARG A 213 -6.42 -9.78 16.68
CA ARG A 213 -6.89 -10.59 15.54
C ARG A 213 -6.52 -9.87 14.25
N GLY A 214 -6.02 -10.61 13.26
CA GLY A 214 -5.70 -10.09 11.93
C GLY A 214 -4.26 -10.32 11.47
N ILE A 215 -3.99 -9.91 10.23
CA ILE A 215 -2.66 -9.82 9.61
C ILE A 215 -2.13 -8.39 9.75
N PRO A 216 -0.83 -8.19 10.07
CA PRO A 216 -0.22 -6.87 10.05
C PRO A 216 -0.08 -6.35 8.63
N VAL A 217 -0.46 -5.10 8.43
CA VAL A 217 -0.36 -4.38 7.17
C VAL A 217 0.45 -3.12 7.39
N GLU A 218 1.55 -3.00 6.66
CA GLU A 218 2.41 -1.83 6.60
C GLU A 218 2.15 -1.05 5.30
N ILE A 219 2.02 0.26 5.41
CA ILE A 219 1.83 1.17 4.27
C ILE A 219 2.85 2.29 4.35
N ILE A 220 3.45 2.60 3.20
CA ILE A 220 4.30 3.77 2.99
C ILE A 220 3.80 4.50 1.75
N VAL A 221 3.52 5.80 1.83
CA VAL A 221 3.08 6.62 0.68
C VAL A 221 4.18 7.60 0.27
N TYR A 222 4.35 7.82 -1.04
CA TYR A 222 5.34 8.76 -1.59
C TYR A 222 5.03 9.19 -3.02
N GLU A 223 5.51 10.37 -3.41
CA GLU A 223 5.37 10.86 -4.80
C GLU A 223 6.37 10.22 -5.79
N ASN A 224 7.55 9.79 -5.32
CA ASN A 224 8.59 9.23 -6.18
C ASN A 224 9.19 7.93 -5.62
N PRO A 225 8.92 6.74 -6.20
CA PRO A 225 9.46 5.47 -5.71
C PRO A 225 10.99 5.39 -5.73
N MET A 226 11.64 6.12 -6.65
CA MET A 226 13.08 6.00 -6.92
C MET A 226 13.93 7.07 -6.23
N ALA A 227 13.31 8.07 -5.62
CA ALA A 227 14.07 9.08 -4.89
C ALA A 227 14.71 8.44 -3.64
N PRO A 228 16.03 8.62 -3.42
CA PRO A 228 16.71 8.10 -2.25
C PRO A 228 16.07 8.66 -0.97
N LYS A 229 16.14 7.89 0.11
CA LYS A 229 15.87 8.38 1.46
C LYS A 229 16.93 9.43 1.77
N ASN A 230 16.70 10.70 1.43
CA ASN A 230 17.66 11.73 1.78
C ASN A 230 17.74 11.78 3.31
N GLU A 231 18.95 11.49 3.78
CA GLU A 231 19.39 11.64 5.15
C GLU A 231 19.04 13.04 5.67
N THR A 232 18.66 13.07 6.93
CA THR A 232 18.57 14.24 7.79
C THR A 232 19.58 15.32 7.39
N GLN A 233 19.11 16.41 6.79
CA GLN A 233 19.93 17.60 6.58
C GLN A 233 20.29 18.17 7.95
N ARG A 234 21.52 17.93 8.39
CA ARG A 234 22.17 18.80 9.38
C ARG A 234 22.41 20.16 8.72
N PRO A 235 22.26 21.28 9.44
CA PRO A 235 22.62 22.58 8.90
C PRO A 235 24.15 22.65 8.84
N ASP A 236 24.69 22.81 7.65
CA ASP A 236 26.14 22.95 7.41
C ASP A 236 26.46 24.45 7.35
N GLU A 237 27.07 24.96 8.41
CA GLU A 237 27.79 26.24 8.42
C GLU A 237 29.20 26.01 7.86
N GLY A 238 29.58 26.78 6.83
CA GLY A 238 31.00 27.10 6.58
C GLY A 238 31.60 26.62 5.25
N ARG A 239 31.86 27.59 4.37
CA ARG A 239 32.92 27.69 3.32
C ARG A 239 34.21 26.91 3.69
N GLU A 240 35.06 26.38 2.80
CA GLU A 240 35.53 26.77 1.46
C GLU A 240 36.42 25.61 0.91
N VAL A 241 36.25 25.19 -0.35
CA VAL A 241 37.20 25.34 -1.48
C VAL A 241 38.50 24.48 -1.50
N LEU A 242 38.51 23.61 -2.53
CA LEU A 242 39.59 23.07 -3.37
C LEU A 242 40.52 21.92 -2.92
N THR A 243 40.64 21.01 -3.90
CA THR A 243 41.81 20.23 -4.34
C THR A 243 41.96 18.75 -3.95
N LYS A 244 42.05 17.96 -5.04
CA LYS A 244 42.82 16.73 -5.25
C LYS A 244 42.25 15.43 -4.68
N MET A 245 41.80 14.57 -5.61
CA MET A 245 41.70 13.13 -5.38
C MET A 245 43.07 12.53 -5.02
N PRO A 246 43.20 11.78 -3.93
CA PRO A 246 44.30 10.85 -3.74
C PRO A 246 43.89 9.47 -4.25
N HIS A 247 44.49 9.05 -5.37
CA HIS A 247 44.60 7.63 -5.68
C HIS A 247 45.50 6.97 -4.65
N THR A 248 44.93 6.13 -3.78
CA THR A 248 45.70 5.21 -2.94
C THR A 248 45.30 3.79 -3.28
N LYS A 249 46.20 3.07 -3.97
CA LYS A 249 46.13 1.62 -4.16
C LYS A 249 46.30 0.95 -2.79
N ALA A 250 45.23 0.36 -2.25
CA ALA A 250 45.34 -0.53 -1.11
C ALA A 250 45.87 -1.89 -1.59
N GLN A 251 47.08 -2.26 -1.15
CA GLN A 251 47.59 -3.62 -1.26
C GLN A 251 46.79 -4.53 -0.31
N LEU A 252 46.05 -5.48 -0.86
CA LEU A 252 45.47 -6.61 -0.13
C LEU A 252 46.58 -7.60 0.24
N GLN A 253 47.04 -7.58 1.51
CA GLN A 253 47.73 -8.74 2.07
C GLN A 253 46.70 -9.82 2.39
N ARG A 254 46.57 -10.81 1.50
CA ARG A 254 45.87 -12.07 1.78
C ARG A 254 46.86 -13.10 2.30
N THR A 255 46.84 -13.38 3.60
CA THR A 255 47.45 -14.58 4.19
C THR A 255 46.51 -15.77 3.94
N VAL A 256 46.77 -16.52 2.87
CA VAL A 256 46.11 -17.81 2.61
C VAL A 256 47.06 -18.93 3.01
N LYS A 257 46.81 -19.56 4.16
CA LYS A 257 47.26 -20.93 4.43
C LYS A 257 46.05 -21.84 4.32
N GLY A 258 45.90 -22.45 3.14
CA GLY A 258 44.90 -23.48 2.89
C GLY A 258 45.20 -24.13 1.53
N LYS A 259 45.84 -25.29 1.54
CA LYS A 259 46.08 -26.09 0.34
C LYS A 259 44.73 -26.64 -0.14
N LEU A 260 44.26 -26.19 -1.31
CA LEU A 260 43.22 -26.89 -2.06
C LEU A 260 43.83 -27.34 -3.39
N SER A 261 43.93 -28.67 -3.53
CA SER A 261 44.40 -29.37 -4.72
C SER A 261 43.35 -29.26 -5.82
N LEU A 262 43.67 -28.53 -6.90
CA LEU A 262 42.91 -28.49 -8.14
C LEU A 262 43.36 -29.63 -9.05
N ASN A 263 42.49 -30.60 -9.27
CA ASN A 263 42.55 -31.46 -10.45
C ASN A 263 41.19 -32.14 -10.66
N LYS A 264 40.29 -31.52 -11.43
CA LYS A 264 39.37 -32.24 -12.33
C LYS A 264 39.10 -31.41 -13.56
N ARG A 265 39.44 -31.99 -14.73
CA ARG A 265 39.15 -31.48 -16.07
C ARG A 265 37.65 -31.67 -16.41
N PRO A 266 37.09 -30.85 -17.30
CA PRO A 266 35.69 -30.92 -17.71
C PRO A 266 35.48 -32.06 -18.71
N LEU A 267 34.42 -32.85 -18.53
CA LEU A 267 33.96 -33.80 -19.54
C LEU A 267 32.87 -33.15 -20.41
N SER A 268 33.14 -33.14 -21.71
CA SER A 268 32.21 -32.84 -22.79
C SER A 268 31.28 -34.01 -23.08
N LYS A 269 30.07 -33.64 -23.51
CA LYS A 269 28.92 -34.37 -24.03
C LYS A 269 29.15 -35.75 -24.67
N THR A 270 28.21 -36.66 -24.36
CA THR A 270 27.33 -37.37 -25.32
C THR A 270 26.01 -37.66 -24.63
#